data_AF-A0A2T6L0Y6-F1
#
_entry.id   AF-A0A2T6L0Y6-F1
#
_cell.length_a   1.000
_cell.length_b   1.000
_cell.length_c   1.000
_cell.angle_alpha   90.00
_cell.angle_beta   90.00
_cell.angle_gamma   90.00
#
_symmetry.space_group_name_H-M   'P 1'
#
loop_
_entity.id
_entity.type
_entity.pdbx_description
1 polymer ?
#
loop_
_entity_poly.entity_id
_entity_poly.type
_entity_poly.pdbx_seq_one_letter_code
_entity_poly.pdbx_strand_id
1 'polypeptide(L)'
;MNSAFETNSALDLDAARRDASSHLQYYWEAAEYDSVEELEDDEEEIRAAYAAIQAVVPDDATSAVGLTLLELGTLRAHLNDEVGTGEDHFEHQYAPPAGLDEDDQLGRDLAARVARAAERALALQSVSNLVWFSRACALHWLGEPDAAAEAYGEALRLDPYDDIARARVEQLRDVELPEPPGGLVTHHPHGFYVLEMTHLVGHSGSTKGWVWLLTDPSSVRSAADDYLDEWLAHRGASLDDECGVWTHLPGIGREESGLREAVRRAADERASIDWSLVPLPDLGHDALPVGQPVRWLGELHFFGATEHDD
;
A
#
# COMPACT_ATOMS: atom_id res chain seq x y z
N MET A 1 -6.46 35.00 -41.46
CA MET A 1 -7.28 35.39 -40.30
C MET A 1 -7.70 34.12 -39.60
N ASN A 2 -7.14 33.94 -38.39
CA ASN A 2 -7.44 33.04 -37.28
C ASN A 2 -8.09 31.69 -37.59
N SER A 3 -7.31 30.60 -37.48
CA SER A 3 -6.93 29.92 -36.23
C SER A 3 -8.07 29.01 -35.78
N ALA A 4 -7.95 27.76 -36.25
CA ALA A 4 -8.59 26.62 -35.63
C ALA A 4 -7.99 26.49 -34.22
N PHE A 5 -8.85 26.61 -33.21
CA PHE A 5 -8.51 26.29 -31.84
C PHE A 5 -8.35 24.77 -31.73
N GLU A 6 -7.12 24.35 -31.44
CA GLU A 6 -6.81 23.03 -30.90
C GLU A 6 -7.58 22.84 -29.59
N THR A 7 -8.48 21.87 -29.56
CA THR A 7 -9.03 21.30 -28.32
C THR A 7 -7.91 20.52 -27.63
N ASN A 8 -7.15 21.21 -26.78
CA ASN A 8 -6.25 20.56 -25.83
C ASN A 8 -7.13 19.93 -24.74
N SER A 9 -7.24 18.59 -24.75
CA SER A 9 -7.90 17.86 -23.67
C SER A 9 -7.10 18.12 -22.39
N ALA A 10 -7.67 18.83 -21.43
CA ALA A 10 -7.06 18.95 -20.11
C ALA A 10 -6.99 17.56 -19.49
N LEU A 11 -5.81 17.14 -19.04
CA LEU A 11 -5.61 15.88 -18.33
C LEU A 11 -6.51 15.86 -17.09
N ASP A 12 -7.36 14.83 -16.95
CA ASP A 12 -8.05 14.54 -15.70
C ASP A 12 -7.02 13.93 -14.73
N LEU A 13 -6.53 14.74 -13.80
CA LEU A 13 -5.45 14.36 -12.90
C LEU A 13 -5.85 13.22 -11.96
N ASP A 14 -7.10 13.16 -11.51
CA ASP A 14 -7.53 12.11 -10.58
C ASP A 14 -7.73 10.78 -11.32
N ALA A 15 -8.20 10.83 -12.57
CA ALA A 15 -8.22 9.66 -13.43
C ALA A 15 -6.79 9.17 -13.72
N ALA A 16 -5.88 10.07 -14.09
CA ALA A 16 -4.48 9.74 -14.40
C ALA A 16 -3.73 9.15 -13.19
N ARG A 17 -3.91 9.71 -11.98
CA ARG A 17 -3.30 9.16 -10.76
C ARG A 17 -3.85 7.77 -10.42
N ARG A 18 -5.17 7.56 -10.58
CA ARG A 18 -5.78 6.24 -10.35
C ARG A 18 -5.24 5.19 -11.31
N ASP A 19 -5.12 5.54 -12.59
CA ASP A 19 -4.58 4.65 -13.64
C ASP A 19 -3.12 4.29 -13.36
N ALA A 20 -2.27 5.30 -13.11
CA ALA A 20 -0.86 5.08 -12.76
C ALA A 20 -0.69 4.25 -11.48
N SER A 21 -1.54 4.46 -10.47
CA SER A 21 -1.54 3.65 -9.24
C SER A 21 -1.97 2.20 -9.48
N SER A 22 -2.89 1.96 -10.41
CA SER A 22 -3.34 0.61 -10.75
C SER A 22 -2.24 -0.17 -11.47
N HIS A 23 -1.54 0.46 -12.42
CA HIS A 23 -0.37 -0.17 -13.06
C HIS A 23 0.76 -0.41 -12.05
N LEU A 24 0.98 0.53 -11.13
CA LEU A 24 1.97 0.37 -10.07
C LEU A 24 1.65 -0.79 -9.12
N GLN A 25 0.37 -1.01 -8.82
CA GLN A 25 -0.06 -2.18 -8.04
C GLN A 25 0.31 -3.48 -8.75
N TYR A 26 -0.07 -3.62 -10.03
CA TYR A 26 0.27 -4.82 -10.80
C TYR A 26 1.78 -5.03 -10.91
N TYR A 27 2.54 -3.96 -11.10
CA TYR A 27 3.99 -4.01 -11.11
C TYR A 27 4.55 -4.49 -9.76
N TRP A 28 4.01 -4.00 -8.65
CA TRP A 28 4.43 -4.44 -7.32
C TRP A 28 4.19 -5.93 -7.14
N GLU A 29 2.98 -6.42 -7.45
CA GLU A 29 2.63 -7.85 -7.40
C GLU A 29 3.57 -8.69 -8.29
N ALA A 30 3.80 -8.26 -9.54
CA ALA A 30 4.67 -8.95 -10.49
C ALA A 30 6.13 -8.99 -10.04
N ALA A 31 6.63 -7.93 -9.39
CA ALA A 31 8.00 -7.85 -8.86
C ALA A 31 8.32 -8.90 -7.77
N GLU A 32 7.33 -9.67 -7.32
CA GLU A 32 7.58 -10.83 -6.48
C GLU A 32 8.25 -11.97 -7.24
N TYR A 33 7.82 -12.16 -8.49
CA TYR A 33 8.08 -13.36 -9.28
C TYR A 33 8.89 -13.08 -10.55
N ASP A 34 8.76 -11.87 -11.09
CA ASP A 34 9.34 -11.46 -12.35
C ASP A 34 10.67 -10.72 -12.14
N SER A 35 11.60 -10.91 -13.06
CA SER A 35 12.90 -10.25 -13.06
C SER A 35 12.81 -8.79 -13.53
N VAL A 36 13.86 -8.00 -13.26
CA VAL A 36 13.95 -6.61 -13.75
C VAL A 36 13.87 -6.54 -15.29
N GLU A 37 14.41 -7.52 -16.01
CA GLU A 37 14.36 -7.56 -17.48
C GLU A 37 12.94 -7.82 -18.00
N GLU A 38 12.15 -8.63 -17.29
CA GLU A 38 10.76 -8.93 -17.66
C GLU A 38 9.83 -7.74 -17.41
N LEU A 39 10.18 -6.89 -16.42
CA LEU A 39 9.39 -5.74 -15.99
C LEU A 39 9.79 -4.40 -16.63
N GLU A 40 10.75 -4.38 -17.56
CA GLU A 40 11.30 -3.12 -18.12
C GLU A 40 10.23 -2.28 -18.83
N ASP A 41 9.38 -2.91 -19.64
CA ASP A 41 8.32 -2.24 -20.40
C ASP A 41 7.26 -1.63 -19.47
N ASP A 42 6.85 -2.37 -18.43
CA ASP A 42 5.88 -1.89 -17.43
C ASP A 42 6.46 -0.74 -16.60
N GLU A 43 7.75 -0.81 -16.22
CA GLU A 43 8.45 0.27 -15.53
C GLU A 43 8.43 1.56 -16.39
N GLU A 44 8.73 1.45 -17.69
CA GLU A 44 8.74 2.59 -18.60
C GLU A 44 7.35 3.23 -18.72
N GLU A 45 6.29 2.42 -18.83
CA GLU A 45 4.91 2.90 -18.90
C GLU A 45 4.48 3.65 -17.63
N ILE A 46 4.76 3.09 -16.46
CA ILE A 46 4.42 3.70 -15.16
C ILE A 46 5.19 5.02 -14.98
N ARG A 47 6.48 5.06 -15.35
CA ARG A 47 7.27 6.31 -15.33
C ARG A 47 6.68 7.36 -16.25
N ALA A 48 6.28 6.97 -17.47
CA ALA A 48 5.67 7.89 -18.42
C ALA A 48 4.35 8.45 -17.89
N ALA A 49 3.53 7.63 -17.23
CA ALA A 49 2.28 8.05 -16.61
C ALA A 49 2.52 9.08 -15.49
N TYR A 50 3.43 8.81 -14.56
CA TYR A 50 3.79 9.79 -13.52
C TYR A 50 4.47 11.04 -14.06
N ALA A 51 5.29 10.92 -15.11
CA ALA A 51 5.90 12.07 -15.78
C ALA A 51 4.84 12.97 -16.44
N ALA A 52 3.78 12.40 -17.02
CA ALA A 52 2.67 13.16 -17.59
C ALA A 52 1.91 13.95 -16.51
N ILE A 53 1.70 13.36 -15.33
CA ILE A 53 1.11 14.05 -14.17
C ILE A 53 2.04 15.19 -13.72
N GLN A 54 3.33 14.93 -13.57
CA GLN A 54 4.32 15.92 -13.14
C GLN A 54 4.55 17.03 -14.17
N ALA A 55 4.30 16.80 -15.46
CA ALA A 55 4.32 17.85 -16.46
C ALA A 55 3.22 18.91 -16.23
N VAL A 56 2.11 18.53 -15.60
CA VAL A 56 1.01 19.42 -15.22
C VAL A 56 1.20 19.96 -13.79
N VAL A 57 1.64 19.10 -12.86
CA VAL A 57 1.88 19.43 -11.45
C VAL A 57 3.31 18.99 -11.04
N PRO A 58 4.33 19.84 -11.25
CA PRO A 58 5.75 19.43 -11.07
C PRO A 58 6.14 18.91 -9.69
N ASP A 59 5.45 19.35 -8.64
CA ASP A 59 5.67 18.96 -7.26
C ASP A 59 4.50 18.10 -6.73
N ASP A 60 3.98 17.22 -7.58
CA ASP A 60 2.92 16.26 -7.21
C ASP A 60 3.43 15.20 -6.22
N ALA A 61 2.98 15.28 -4.97
CA ALA A 61 3.38 14.38 -3.90
C ALA A 61 2.96 12.92 -4.16
N THR A 62 1.75 12.70 -4.69
CA THR A 62 1.24 11.36 -5.00
C THR A 62 2.13 10.65 -6.02
N SER A 63 2.49 11.33 -7.11
CA SER A 63 3.44 10.81 -8.10
C SER A 63 4.81 10.54 -7.50
N ALA A 64 5.30 11.38 -6.59
CA ALA A 64 6.59 11.16 -5.94
C ALA A 64 6.58 9.94 -5.01
N VAL A 65 5.48 9.72 -4.28
CA VAL A 65 5.26 8.49 -3.47
C VAL A 65 5.19 7.27 -4.39
N GLY A 66 4.40 7.32 -5.46
CA GLY A 66 4.28 6.23 -6.44
C GLY A 66 5.61 5.89 -7.11
N LEU A 67 6.39 6.89 -7.54
CA LEU A 67 7.73 6.67 -8.08
C LEU A 67 8.70 6.06 -7.06
N THR A 68 8.60 6.42 -5.78
CA THR A 68 9.41 5.79 -4.72
C THR A 68 9.09 4.30 -4.60
N LEU A 69 7.81 3.96 -4.65
CA LEU A 69 7.35 2.58 -4.61
C LEU A 69 7.71 1.80 -5.88
N LEU A 70 7.70 2.45 -7.05
CA LEU A 70 8.21 1.86 -8.29
C LEU A 70 9.69 1.48 -8.17
N GLU A 71 10.54 2.42 -7.71
CA GLU A 71 11.97 2.09 -7.49
C GLU A 71 12.14 0.94 -6.50
N LEU A 72 11.30 0.90 -5.45
CA LEU A 72 11.35 -0.16 -4.45
C LEU A 72 10.93 -1.51 -5.06
N GLY A 73 9.91 -1.53 -5.91
CA GLY A 73 9.48 -2.71 -6.66
C GLY A 73 10.58 -3.21 -7.60
N THR A 74 11.27 -2.33 -8.33
CA THR A 74 12.40 -2.74 -9.18
C THR A 74 13.55 -3.34 -8.36
N LEU A 75 13.83 -2.78 -7.18
CA LEU A 75 14.79 -3.37 -6.25
C LEU A 75 14.30 -4.73 -5.71
N ARG A 76 13.01 -4.88 -5.42
CA ARG A 76 12.38 -6.15 -5.00
C ARG A 76 12.55 -7.23 -6.05
N ALA A 77 12.22 -6.94 -7.31
CA ALA A 77 12.41 -7.85 -8.44
C ALA A 77 13.86 -8.36 -8.55
N HIS A 78 14.84 -7.44 -8.50
CA HIS A 78 16.27 -7.79 -8.53
C HIS A 78 16.65 -8.75 -7.39
N LEU A 79 16.23 -8.43 -6.17
CA LEU A 79 16.58 -9.21 -4.98
C LEU A 79 15.93 -10.60 -5.00
N ASN A 80 14.68 -10.71 -5.47
CA ASN A 80 13.98 -11.98 -5.53
C ASN A 80 14.57 -12.91 -6.61
N ASP A 81 15.02 -12.35 -7.74
CA ASP A 81 15.71 -13.10 -8.80
C ASP A 81 17.07 -13.65 -8.32
N GLU A 82 17.88 -12.83 -7.65
CA GLU A 82 19.22 -13.24 -7.19
C GLU A 82 19.19 -14.24 -6.02
N VAL A 83 18.28 -14.06 -5.06
CA VAL A 83 18.29 -14.82 -3.81
C VAL A 83 17.59 -16.18 -3.96
N GLY A 84 16.66 -16.34 -4.91
CA GLY A 84 16.09 -17.64 -5.31
C GLY A 84 15.41 -18.43 -4.19
N THR A 85 15.08 -17.77 -3.07
CA THR A 85 14.54 -18.40 -1.85
C THR A 85 13.04 -18.65 -1.92
N GLY A 86 12.33 -18.06 -2.91
CA GLY A 86 10.87 -18.10 -2.95
C GLY A 86 10.20 -17.42 -1.75
N GLU A 87 10.95 -16.62 -0.98
CA GLU A 87 10.48 -15.86 0.17
C GLU A 87 10.75 -14.37 -0.11
N ASP A 88 9.69 -13.54 -0.07
CA ASP A 88 9.83 -12.09 -0.28
C ASP A 88 10.40 -11.39 0.97
N HIS A 89 11.65 -10.96 0.88
CA HIS A 89 12.38 -10.35 1.98
C HIS A 89 11.83 -8.98 2.45
N PHE A 90 10.94 -8.35 1.67
CA PHE A 90 10.35 -7.06 2.00
C PHE A 90 9.20 -7.16 3.02
N GLU A 91 8.47 -8.27 3.01
CA GLU A 91 7.28 -8.47 3.85
C GLU A 91 7.50 -9.48 4.99
N HIS A 92 8.63 -10.19 4.99
CA HIS A 92 8.96 -11.12 6.06
C HIS A 92 9.63 -10.45 7.28
N GLN A 93 8.89 -10.42 8.39
CA GLN A 93 9.35 -9.94 9.70
C GLN A 93 10.66 -10.62 10.16
N TYR A 94 10.75 -11.95 10.03
CA TYR A 94 11.81 -12.76 10.65
C TYR A 94 13.04 -13.03 9.78
N ALA A 95 13.02 -12.65 8.50
CA ALA A 95 14.11 -12.89 7.54
C ALA A 95 14.63 -11.57 6.94
N PRO A 96 15.34 -10.75 7.73
CA PRO A 96 15.90 -9.50 7.25
C PRO A 96 16.86 -9.71 6.07
N PRO A 97 16.85 -8.77 5.12
CA PRO A 97 17.93 -8.57 4.15
C PRO A 97 19.32 -8.86 4.70
N ALA A 98 20.10 -9.74 4.07
CA ALA A 98 21.51 -9.98 4.47
C ALA A 98 22.47 -8.84 4.06
N GLY A 99 21.94 -7.77 3.44
CA GLY A 99 22.73 -6.77 2.72
C GLY A 99 23.02 -7.21 1.28
N LEU A 100 23.40 -6.27 0.42
CA LEU A 100 23.80 -6.58 -0.95
C LEU A 100 25.22 -7.13 -0.97
N ASP A 101 25.50 -8.08 -1.87
CA ASP A 101 26.86 -8.57 -2.09
C ASP A 101 27.78 -7.46 -2.61
N GLU A 102 29.08 -7.51 -2.27
CA GLU A 102 30.04 -6.46 -2.63
C GLU A 102 30.11 -6.22 -4.14
N ASP A 103 29.92 -7.25 -4.95
CA ASP A 103 29.94 -7.21 -6.41
C ASP A 103 28.58 -6.95 -7.07
N ASP A 104 27.49 -6.91 -6.29
CA ASP A 104 26.17 -6.52 -6.81
C ASP A 104 26.09 -5.00 -7.02
N GLN A 105 26.54 -4.58 -8.21
CA GLN A 105 26.49 -3.18 -8.62
C GLN A 105 25.07 -2.74 -9.00
N LEU A 106 24.25 -3.65 -9.55
CA LEU A 106 22.90 -3.33 -9.99
C LEU A 106 21.99 -3.06 -8.79
N GLY A 107 21.97 -3.95 -7.80
CA GLY A 107 21.23 -3.76 -6.56
C GLY A 107 21.66 -2.50 -5.82
N ARG A 108 22.96 -2.17 -5.80
CA ARG A 108 23.46 -0.91 -5.20
C ARG A 108 22.93 0.32 -5.94
N ASP A 109 22.89 0.29 -7.27
CA ASP A 109 22.36 1.38 -8.08
C ASP A 109 20.83 1.53 -7.92
N LEU A 110 20.10 0.41 -7.84
CA LEU A 110 18.66 0.37 -7.59
C LEU A 110 18.33 0.88 -6.17
N ALA A 111 19.02 0.41 -5.13
CA ALA A 111 18.84 0.93 -3.77
C ALA A 111 19.14 2.43 -3.67
N ALA A 112 20.17 2.91 -4.38
CA ALA A 112 20.44 4.33 -4.46
C ALA A 112 19.36 5.13 -5.21
N ARG A 113 18.66 4.53 -6.20
CA ARG A 113 17.48 5.13 -6.85
C ARG A 113 16.32 5.26 -5.86
N VAL A 114 16.02 4.21 -5.09
CA VAL A 114 15.00 4.25 -4.02
C VAL A 114 15.28 5.38 -3.03
N ALA A 115 16.51 5.46 -2.51
CA ALA A 115 16.88 6.49 -1.54
C ALA A 115 16.68 7.92 -2.09
N ARG A 116 17.06 8.17 -3.35
CA ARG A 116 16.87 9.48 -4.02
C ARG A 116 15.39 9.79 -4.26
N ALA A 117 14.60 8.81 -4.71
CA ALA A 117 13.16 8.98 -4.90
C ALA A 117 12.46 9.29 -3.57
N ALA A 118 12.84 8.57 -2.50
CA ALA A 118 12.32 8.81 -1.17
C ALA A 118 12.67 10.22 -0.64
N GLU A 119 13.89 10.72 -0.89
CA GLU A 119 14.25 12.10 -0.52
C GLU A 119 13.38 13.15 -1.21
N ARG A 120 13.12 12.96 -2.51
CA ARG A 120 12.22 13.81 -3.29
C ARG A 120 10.80 13.76 -2.71
N ALA A 121 10.29 12.56 -2.43
CA ALA A 121 8.95 12.38 -1.89
C ALA A 121 8.81 12.96 -0.47
N LEU A 122 9.79 12.76 0.42
CA LEU A 122 9.78 13.33 1.78
C LEU A 122 9.89 14.87 1.79
N ALA A 123 10.55 15.46 0.79
CA ALA A 123 10.59 16.91 0.64
C ALA A 123 9.20 17.50 0.29
N LEU A 124 8.35 16.73 -0.40
CA LEU A 124 6.98 17.10 -0.74
C LEU A 124 5.98 16.70 0.34
N GLN A 125 6.16 15.52 0.95
CA GLN A 125 5.32 14.93 1.98
C GLN A 125 6.16 14.22 3.05
N SER A 126 6.57 14.98 4.07
CA SER A 126 7.45 14.50 5.15
C SER A 126 6.86 13.44 6.10
N VAL A 127 5.55 13.19 6.01
CA VAL A 127 4.78 12.34 6.93
C VAL A 127 4.24 11.08 6.26
N SER A 128 4.89 10.61 5.19
CA SER A 128 4.58 9.32 4.56
C SER A 128 5.39 8.20 5.19
N ASN A 129 4.74 7.35 5.98
CA ASN A 129 5.38 6.18 6.60
C ASN A 129 5.88 5.18 5.55
N LEU A 130 5.13 5.00 4.46
CA LEU A 130 5.55 4.19 3.31
C LEU A 130 6.89 4.68 2.77
N VAL A 131 7.05 5.99 2.55
CA VAL A 131 8.30 6.53 2.01
C VAL A 131 9.46 6.41 3.02
N TRP A 132 9.20 6.62 4.31
CA TRP A 132 10.20 6.37 5.35
C TRP A 132 10.63 4.90 5.38
N PHE A 133 9.69 3.97 5.24
CA PHE A 133 9.95 2.54 5.16
C PHE A 133 10.77 2.19 3.92
N SER A 134 10.40 2.69 2.73
CA SER A 134 11.16 2.49 1.48
C SER A 134 12.59 3.01 1.59
N ARG A 135 12.77 4.19 2.19
CA ARG A 135 14.10 4.75 2.48
C ARG A 135 14.90 3.84 3.40
N ALA A 136 14.26 3.32 4.45
CA ALA A 136 14.91 2.45 5.42
C ALA A 136 15.38 1.13 4.78
N CYS A 137 14.54 0.51 3.94
CA CYS A 137 14.91 -0.67 3.16
C CYS A 137 16.13 -0.38 2.28
N ALA A 138 16.12 0.72 1.53
CA ALA A 138 17.25 1.11 0.67
C ALA A 138 18.55 1.30 1.46
N LEU A 139 18.50 2.00 2.59
CA LEU A 139 19.68 2.22 3.45
C LEU A 139 20.19 0.93 4.08
N HIS A 140 19.28 0.02 4.44
CA HIS A 140 19.65 -1.30 4.96
C HIS A 140 20.47 -2.07 3.92
N TRP A 141 19.95 -2.16 2.69
CA TRP A 141 20.62 -2.85 1.58
C TRP A 141 21.95 -2.21 1.17
N LEU A 142 22.06 -0.89 1.29
CA LEU A 142 23.32 -0.15 1.07
C LEU A 142 24.35 -0.33 2.19
N GLY A 143 24.03 -1.06 3.26
CA GLY A 143 24.95 -1.30 4.38
C GLY A 143 25.12 -0.10 5.32
N GLU A 144 24.09 0.74 5.43
CA GLU A 144 24.05 1.93 6.31
C GLU A 144 23.10 1.69 7.50
N PRO A 145 23.42 0.78 8.45
CA PRO A 145 22.50 0.28 9.46
C PRO A 145 21.98 1.36 10.42
N ASP A 146 22.82 2.32 10.80
CA ASP A 146 22.43 3.41 11.69
C ASP A 146 21.34 4.29 11.03
N ALA A 147 21.55 4.66 9.76
CA ALA A 147 20.60 5.47 9.00
C ALA A 147 19.32 4.70 8.66
N ALA A 148 19.44 3.39 8.37
CA ALA A 148 18.30 2.51 8.17
C ALA A 148 17.43 2.42 9.44
N ALA A 149 18.05 2.23 10.61
CA ALA A 149 17.33 2.15 11.88
C ALA A 149 16.65 3.48 12.25
N GLU A 150 17.25 4.63 11.91
CA GLU A 150 16.58 5.93 12.01
C GLU A 150 15.36 6.03 11.10
N ALA A 151 15.46 5.63 9.84
CA ALA A 151 14.36 5.69 8.89
C ALA A 151 13.21 4.73 9.24
N TYR A 152 13.51 3.49 9.67
CA TYR A 152 12.49 2.58 10.20
C TYR A 152 11.84 3.14 11.46
N GLY A 153 12.61 3.80 12.32
CA GLY A 153 12.09 4.50 13.50
C GLY A 153 11.08 5.59 13.14
N GLU A 154 11.30 6.36 12.07
CA GLU A 154 10.32 7.34 11.59
C GLU A 154 9.07 6.70 10.98
N ALA A 155 9.21 5.61 10.23
CA ALA A 155 8.07 4.83 9.74
C ALA A 155 7.22 4.31 10.91
N LEU A 156 7.86 3.69 11.90
CA LEU A 156 7.21 3.16 13.12
C LEU A 156 6.61 4.28 13.99
N ARG A 157 7.23 5.47 14.03
CA ARG A 157 6.65 6.63 14.73
C ARG A 157 5.35 7.08 14.06
N LEU A 158 5.21 6.92 12.75
CA LEU A 158 3.99 7.27 12.02
C LEU A 158 2.95 6.14 12.08
N ASP A 159 3.39 4.90 12.09
CA ASP A 159 2.55 3.72 12.28
C ASP A 159 3.16 2.78 13.32
N PRO A 160 2.75 2.90 14.60
CA PRO A 160 3.28 2.08 15.68
C PRO A 160 3.01 0.58 15.57
N TYR A 161 2.14 0.16 14.64
CA TYR A 161 1.74 -1.23 14.41
C TYR A 161 2.44 -1.87 13.21
N ASP A 162 3.41 -1.18 12.63
CA ASP A 162 4.26 -1.76 11.60
C ASP A 162 5.26 -2.74 12.24
N ASP A 163 4.83 -4.00 12.35
CA ASP A 163 5.59 -5.07 12.99
C ASP A 163 6.93 -5.36 12.29
N ILE A 164 7.00 -5.12 10.98
CA ILE A 164 8.23 -5.26 10.20
C ILE A 164 9.18 -4.11 10.56
N ALA A 165 8.71 -2.86 10.53
CA ALA A 165 9.55 -1.71 10.93
C ALA A 165 10.04 -1.85 12.38
N ARG A 166 9.18 -2.30 13.30
CA ARG A 166 9.57 -2.60 14.69
C ARG A 166 10.69 -3.63 14.74
N ALA A 167 10.50 -4.77 14.12
CA ALA A 167 11.50 -5.85 14.11
C ALA A 167 12.84 -5.38 13.53
N ARG A 168 12.81 -4.53 12.48
CA ARG A 168 14.03 -3.96 11.89
C ARG A 168 14.73 -2.97 12.82
N VAL A 169 14.02 -2.12 13.55
CA VAL A 169 14.62 -1.22 14.54
C VAL A 169 15.25 -2.02 15.68
N GLU A 170 14.51 -2.98 16.23
CA GLU A 170 14.97 -3.84 17.32
C GLU A 170 16.25 -4.59 16.94
N GLN A 171 16.27 -5.18 15.74
CA GLN A 171 17.42 -5.87 15.20
C GLN A 171 18.62 -4.94 15.00
N LEU A 172 18.44 -3.83 14.26
CA LEU A 172 19.56 -2.96 13.87
C LEU A 172 20.16 -2.20 15.06
N ARG A 173 19.37 -1.95 16.11
CA ARG A 173 19.82 -1.25 17.32
C ARG A 173 20.15 -2.16 18.50
N ASP A 174 19.88 -3.46 18.39
CA ASP A 174 20.01 -4.43 19.49
C ASP A 174 19.21 -3.98 20.74
N VAL A 175 17.92 -3.69 20.53
CA VAL A 175 16.98 -3.25 21.58
C VAL A 175 15.66 -4.01 21.47
N GLU A 176 14.91 -4.04 22.57
CA GLU A 176 13.50 -4.47 22.60
C GLU A 176 12.65 -3.21 22.78
N LEU A 177 11.74 -2.95 21.84
CA LEU A 177 10.83 -1.82 21.93
C LEU A 177 9.62 -2.18 22.81
N PRO A 178 9.05 -1.23 23.55
CA PRO A 178 7.82 -1.50 24.27
C PRO A 178 6.71 -1.84 23.26
N GLU A 179 5.79 -2.70 23.70
CA GLU A 179 4.55 -2.96 22.96
C GLU A 179 3.90 -1.65 22.51
N PRO A 180 3.32 -1.61 21.29
CA PRO A 180 2.66 -0.41 20.80
C PRO A 180 1.60 0.03 21.80
N PRO A 181 1.34 1.34 21.91
CA PRO A 181 0.31 1.85 22.80
C PRO A 181 -1.00 1.09 22.57
N GLY A 182 -1.76 0.82 23.64
CA GLY A 182 -3.05 0.14 23.49
C GLY A 182 -4.03 0.99 22.68
N GLY A 183 -4.67 0.37 21.68
CA GLY A 183 -5.62 1.02 20.77
C GLY A 183 -4.95 1.67 19.55
N LEU A 184 -5.49 1.39 18.36
CA LEU A 184 -4.89 1.65 17.05
C LEU A 184 -4.82 3.15 16.70
N VAL A 185 -3.89 3.86 17.32
CA VAL A 185 -3.57 5.27 17.02
C VAL A 185 -2.38 5.30 16.08
N THR A 186 -2.66 5.39 14.78
CA THR A 186 -1.64 5.71 13.78
C THR A 186 -1.64 7.22 13.54
N HIS A 187 -0.51 7.75 13.09
CA HIS A 187 -0.29 9.18 12.84
C HIS A 187 -0.29 9.49 11.35
N HIS A 188 -1.07 8.73 10.57
CA HIS A 188 -1.24 9.04 9.16
C HIS A 188 -1.87 10.43 8.99
N PRO A 189 -1.35 11.24 8.05
CA PRO A 189 -1.90 12.56 7.79
C PRO A 189 -3.24 12.50 7.06
N HIS A 190 -3.63 11.33 6.54
CA HIS A 190 -4.76 11.19 5.64
C HIS A 190 -5.87 10.30 6.19
N GLY A 191 -7.12 10.67 5.93
CA GLY A 191 -8.27 9.80 6.16
C GLY A 191 -8.49 8.83 5.00
N PHE A 192 -8.83 7.58 5.29
CA PHE A 192 -9.16 6.56 4.29
C PHE A 192 -9.97 5.43 4.90
N TYR A 193 -10.60 4.63 4.05
CA TYR A 193 -11.23 3.36 4.40
C TYR A 193 -10.42 2.22 3.82
N VAL A 194 -10.21 1.18 4.63
CA VAL A 194 -9.84 -0.14 4.16
C VAL A 194 -11.08 -1.02 4.29
N LEU A 195 -11.57 -1.54 3.18
CA LEU A 195 -12.61 -2.56 3.15
C LEU A 195 -11.91 -3.90 2.92
N GLU A 196 -12.17 -4.88 3.75
CA GLU A 196 -11.69 -6.25 3.55
C GLU A 196 -12.88 -7.18 3.48
N MET A 197 -12.90 -8.01 2.45
CA MET A 197 -13.86 -9.09 2.30
C MET A 197 -13.12 -10.36 1.91
N THR A 198 -12.38 -10.91 2.87
CA THR A 198 -11.65 -12.16 2.70
C THR A 198 -12.42 -13.35 3.29
N HIS A 199 -11.97 -14.55 2.96
CA HIS A 199 -12.52 -15.80 3.45
C HIS A 199 -11.40 -16.82 3.61
N LEU A 200 -11.54 -17.71 4.59
CA LEU A 200 -10.56 -18.75 4.85
C LEU A 200 -10.54 -19.79 3.73
N VAL A 201 -9.33 -20.11 3.25
CA VAL A 201 -9.07 -21.14 2.26
C VAL A 201 -8.20 -22.23 2.87
N GLY A 202 -8.76 -23.43 2.95
CA GLY A 202 -8.06 -24.60 3.49
C GLY A 202 -8.06 -24.69 5.02
N HIS A 203 -7.07 -25.41 5.57
CA HIS A 203 -6.95 -25.68 7.00
C HIS A 203 -5.72 -25.01 7.65
N SER A 204 -4.90 -24.33 6.86
CA SER A 204 -3.70 -23.61 7.30
C SER A 204 -4.02 -22.31 8.03
N GLY A 205 -5.21 -21.75 7.82
CA GLY A 205 -5.54 -20.39 8.23
C GLY A 205 -5.35 -19.35 7.12
N SER A 206 -4.89 -19.75 5.92
CA SER A 206 -4.79 -18.89 4.73
C SER A 206 -6.12 -18.24 4.40
N THR A 207 -6.10 -16.98 3.98
CA THR A 207 -7.28 -16.24 3.53
C THR A 207 -7.14 -15.85 2.07
N LYS A 208 -8.28 -15.74 1.38
CA LYS A 208 -8.37 -15.18 0.03
C LYS A 208 -9.51 -14.21 -0.07
N GLY A 209 -9.42 -13.27 -0.99
CA GLY A 209 -10.53 -12.39 -1.32
C GLY A 209 -10.02 -11.07 -1.85
N TRP A 210 -10.59 -9.99 -1.33
CA TRP A 210 -10.29 -8.66 -1.82
C TRP A 210 -10.17 -7.67 -0.67
N VAL A 211 -9.20 -6.78 -0.82
CA VAL A 211 -8.98 -5.62 0.03
C VAL A 211 -9.14 -4.39 -0.85
N TRP A 212 -9.77 -3.34 -0.33
CA TRP A 212 -9.91 -2.06 -1.03
C TRP A 212 -9.45 -0.90 -0.17
N LEU A 213 -8.61 -0.02 -0.74
CA LEU A 213 -8.31 1.30 -0.20
C LEU A 213 -9.16 2.36 -0.90
N LEU A 214 -10.04 3.00 -0.14
CA LEU A 214 -11.07 3.90 -0.66
C LEU A 214 -11.13 5.19 0.14
N THR A 215 -11.63 6.26 -0.47
CA THR A 215 -11.72 7.58 0.16
C THR A 215 -13.12 8.19 0.09
N ASP A 216 -14.10 7.42 -0.39
CA ASP A 216 -15.49 7.86 -0.49
C ASP A 216 -16.44 6.77 0.03
N PRO A 217 -17.39 7.12 0.92
CA PRO A 217 -18.36 6.16 1.44
C PRO A 217 -19.21 5.46 0.37
N SER A 218 -19.51 6.13 -0.76
CA SER A 218 -20.30 5.50 -1.82
C SER A 218 -19.49 4.45 -2.58
N SER A 219 -18.18 4.66 -2.75
CA SER A 219 -17.27 3.65 -3.29
C SER A 219 -17.15 2.44 -2.36
N VAL A 220 -17.06 2.63 -1.04
CA VAL A 220 -17.06 1.52 -0.06
C VAL A 220 -18.33 0.69 -0.19
N ARG A 221 -19.49 1.36 -0.27
CA ARG A 221 -20.78 0.69 -0.42
C ARG A 221 -20.87 -0.09 -1.71
N SER A 222 -20.50 0.52 -2.84
CA SER A 222 -20.55 -0.13 -4.15
C SER A 222 -19.64 -1.36 -4.16
N ALA A 223 -18.38 -1.23 -3.74
CA ALA A 223 -17.44 -2.35 -3.74
C ALA A 223 -17.95 -3.55 -2.93
N ALA A 224 -18.43 -3.29 -1.70
CA ALA A 224 -18.94 -4.34 -0.84
C ALA A 224 -20.26 -4.95 -1.37
N ASP A 225 -21.19 -4.13 -1.88
CA ASP A 225 -22.46 -4.61 -2.42
C ASP A 225 -22.25 -5.42 -3.73
N ASP A 226 -21.30 -5.00 -4.57
CA ASP A 226 -20.96 -5.66 -5.84
C ASP A 226 -20.26 -7.02 -5.61
N TYR A 227 -19.40 -7.12 -4.59
CA TYR A 227 -18.69 -8.36 -4.24
C TYR A 227 -19.47 -9.30 -3.30
N LEU A 228 -20.57 -8.82 -2.70
CA LEU A 228 -21.30 -9.55 -1.65
C LEU A 228 -21.70 -10.97 -2.08
N ASP A 229 -22.31 -11.14 -3.25
CA ASP A 229 -22.81 -12.46 -3.66
C ASP A 229 -21.66 -13.47 -3.85
N GLU A 230 -20.51 -13.03 -4.36
CA GLU A 230 -19.31 -13.87 -4.54
C GLU A 230 -18.68 -14.23 -3.20
N TRP A 231 -18.48 -13.24 -2.33
CA TRP A 231 -17.99 -13.48 -0.97
C TRP A 231 -18.89 -14.49 -0.22
N LEU A 232 -20.21 -14.36 -0.38
CA LEU A 232 -21.16 -15.27 0.27
C LEU A 232 -21.22 -16.66 -0.34
N ALA A 233 -20.79 -16.85 -1.60
CA ALA A 233 -20.66 -18.18 -2.19
C ALA A 233 -19.59 -19.02 -1.46
N HIS A 234 -18.61 -18.36 -0.86
CA HIS A 234 -17.51 -18.97 -0.11
C HIS A 234 -17.80 -19.15 1.40
N ARG A 235 -19.05 -18.94 1.84
CA ARG A 235 -19.56 -19.08 3.25
C ARG A 235 -19.25 -20.39 3.98
N GLY A 236 -18.60 -21.36 3.33
CA GLY A 236 -18.36 -22.71 3.84
C GLY A 236 -17.31 -22.84 4.95
N ALA A 237 -16.47 -21.83 5.16
CA ALA A 237 -15.45 -21.83 6.22
C ALA A 237 -15.46 -20.46 6.92
N SER A 238 -15.80 -20.46 8.22
CA SER A 238 -15.60 -19.40 9.21
C SER A 238 -15.63 -17.93 8.73
N LEU A 239 -16.70 -17.22 9.10
CA LEU A 239 -16.83 -15.76 8.96
C LEU A 239 -16.14 -14.99 10.12
N ASP A 240 -15.20 -15.61 10.83
CA ASP A 240 -14.78 -15.10 12.14
C ASP A 240 -13.60 -14.14 12.12
N ASP A 241 -12.75 -14.06 11.07
CA ASP A 241 -11.51 -13.29 11.23
C ASP A 241 -11.42 -11.96 10.43
N GLU A 242 -11.83 -11.84 9.16
CA GLU A 242 -11.47 -10.63 8.37
C GLU A 242 -12.54 -10.17 7.36
N CYS A 243 -13.71 -9.72 7.84
CA CYS A 243 -14.69 -9.02 6.99
C CYS A 243 -15.24 -7.77 7.68
N GLY A 244 -14.78 -6.61 7.20
CA GLY A 244 -15.03 -5.35 7.87
C GLY A 244 -14.67 -4.14 7.02
N VAL A 245 -15.09 -2.99 7.54
CA VAL A 245 -14.58 -1.70 7.09
C VAL A 245 -13.81 -1.08 8.25
N TRP A 246 -12.55 -0.76 7.99
CA TRP A 246 -11.73 0.02 8.88
C TRP A 246 -11.62 1.43 8.37
N THR A 247 -11.81 2.37 9.28
CA THR A 247 -11.67 3.78 8.99
C THR A 247 -10.48 4.32 9.76
N HIS A 248 -9.55 4.93 9.02
CA HIS A 248 -8.54 5.79 9.60
C HIS A 248 -8.95 7.25 9.43
N LEU A 249 -8.91 8.03 10.50
CA LEU A 249 -9.15 9.47 10.51
C LEU A 249 -7.95 10.18 11.17
N PRO A 250 -7.37 11.23 10.58
CA PRO A 250 -6.20 11.89 11.16
C PRO A 250 -6.47 12.37 12.60
N GLY A 251 -5.63 11.91 13.54
CA GLY A 251 -5.73 12.30 14.95
C GLY A 251 -6.88 11.65 15.74
N ILE A 252 -7.65 10.77 15.12
CA ILE A 252 -8.67 9.93 15.75
C ILE A 252 -8.21 8.47 15.56
N GLY A 253 -8.31 7.62 16.60
CA GLY A 253 -7.94 6.22 16.47
C GLY A 253 -8.81 5.45 15.47
N ARG A 254 -8.39 4.25 15.07
CA ARG A 254 -9.15 3.35 14.17
C ARG A 254 -10.58 3.15 14.67
N GLU A 255 -11.53 3.31 13.77
CA GLU A 255 -12.87 2.76 13.94
C GLU A 255 -13.03 1.52 13.07
N GLU A 256 -13.51 0.44 13.66
CA GLU A 256 -13.80 -0.80 12.96
C GLU A 256 -15.31 -1.03 12.94
N SER A 257 -15.82 -1.36 11.76
CA SER A 257 -17.21 -1.74 11.57
C SER A 257 -17.28 -3.11 10.91
N GLY A 258 -17.65 -4.13 11.68
CA GLY A 258 -17.83 -5.48 11.17
C GLY A 258 -19.02 -5.56 10.20
N LEU A 259 -18.79 -6.04 8.98
CA LEU A 259 -19.86 -6.13 7.96
C LEU A 259 -20.83 -7.27 8.24
N ARG A 260 -20.38 -8.33 8.91
CA ARG A 260 -21.17 -9.53 9.19
C ARG A 260 -22.51 -9.24 9.86
N GLU A 261 -22.51 -8.40 10.89
CA GLU A 261 -23.72 -8.07 11.64
C GLU A 261 -24.69 -7.19 10.84
N ALA A 262 -24.20 -6.55 9.78
CA ALA A 262 -24.98 -5.75 8.85
C ALA A 262 -25.57 -6.58 7.70
N VAL A 263 -25.03 -7.76 7.37
CA VAL A 263 -25.59 -8.61 6.30
C VAL A 263 -27.00 -9.08 6.67
N ARG A 264 -27.94 -8.88 5.75
CA ARG A 264 -29.34 -9.34 5.81
C ARG A 264 -29.58 -10.33 4.69
N ARG A 265 -30.49 -11.29 4.93
CA ARG A 265 -31.06 -12.14 3.88
C ARG A 265 -32.55 -11.83 3.78
N ALA A 266 -32.98 -11.38 2.61
CA ALA A 266 -34.39 -11.16 2.34
C ALA A 266 -35.10 -12.51 2.09
N ALA A 267 -36.44 -12.48 2.09
CA ALA A 267 -37.27 -13.67 1.90
C ALA A 267 -37.15 -14.30 0.50
N ASP A 268 -36.57 -13.58 -0.45
CA ASP A 268 -36.22 -14.01 -1.80
C ASP A 268 -34.79 -14.58 -1.92
N GLU A 269 -34.13 -14.83 -0.78
CA GLU A 269 -32.77 -15.34 -0.63
C GLU A 269 -31.64 -14.40 -1.07
N ARG A 270 -31.95 -13.19 -1.58
CA ARG A 270 -30.93 -12.20 -1.93
C ARG A 270 -30.33 -11.58 -0.67
N ALA A 271 -29.01 -11.51 -0.63
CA ALA A 271 -28.29 -10.87 0.46
C ALA A 271 -28.15 -9.36 0.20
N SER A 272 -28.08 -8.58 1.28
CA SER A 272 -27.82 -7.14 1.23
C SER A 272 -27.13 -6.68 2.51
N ILE A 273 -26.35 -5.60 2.45
CA ILE A 273 -25.74 -4.99 3.64
C ILE A 273 -26.66 -3.88 4.18
N ASP A 274 -26.99 -3.94 5.47
CA ASP A 274 -27.68 -2.89 6.20
C ASP A 274 -26.68 -1.79 6.60
N TRP A 275 -26.39 -0.89 5.67
CA TRP A 275 -25.46 0.22 5.85
C TRP A 275 -25.84 1.20 6.97
N SER A 276 -27.03 1.09 7.59
CA SER A 276 -27.36 1.86 8.79
C SER A 276 -26.58 1.40 10.04
N LEU A 277 -25.99 0.21 9.99
CA LEU A 277 -25.20 -0.39 11.07
C LEU A 277 -23.69 -0.28 10.86
N VAL A 278 -23.26 0.23 9.70
CA VAL A 278 -21.84 0.35 9.32
C VAL A 278 -21.55 1.84 9.15
N PRO A 279 -21.12 2.56 10.21
CA PRO A 279 -20.79 3.97 10.10
C PRO A 279 -19.61 4.18 9.16
N LEU A 280 -19.77 5.13 8.23
CA LEU A 280 -18.72 5.60 7.33
C LEU A 280 -18.61 7.12 7.52
N PRO A 281 -17.83 7.60 8.52
CA PRO A 281 -17.74 9.02 8.82
C PRO A 281 -17.04 9.76 7.67
N ASP A 282 -17.47 10.99 7.37
CA ASP A 282 -16.83 11.83 6.36
C ASP A 282 -15.34 12.05 6.68
N LEU A 283 -14.46 11.75 5.73
CA LEU A 283 -13.02 11.90 5.86
C LEU A 283 -12.57 13.38 5.83
N GLY A 284 -13.45 14.28 5.38
CA GLY A 284 -13.18 15.71 5.33
C GLY A 284 -12.10 16.10 4.31
N HIS A 285 -11.42 17.21 4.57
CA HIS A 285 -10.41 17.77 3.65
C HIS A 285 -9.08 17.02 3.65
N ASP A 286 -8.86 16.15 4.63
CA ASP A 286 -7.63 15.40 4.79
C ASP A 286 -7.73 13.98 4.18
N ALA A 287 -8.72 13.70 3.34
CA ALA A 287 -8.82 12.41 2.65
C ALA A 287 -7.53 12.09 1.86
N LEU A 288 -7.18 10.80 1.81
CA LEU A 288 -6.02 10.32 1.07
C LEU A 288 -6.14 10.73 -0.41
N PRO A 289 -5.08 11.30 -1.02
CA PRO A 289 -5.12 11.65 -2.43
C PRO A 289 -5.40 10.42 -3.31
N VAL A 290 -6.22 10.61 -4.35
CA VAL A 290 -6.53 9.54 -5.31
C VAL A 290 -5.24 9.00 -5.93
N GLY A 291 -5.08 7.69 -5.96
CA GLY A 291 -3.91 7.01 -6.51
C GLY A 291 -2.68 7.00 -5.61
N GLN A 292 -2.79 7.47 -4.36
CA GLN A 292 -1.68 7.38 -3.41
C GLN A 292 -1.74 6.05 -2.64
N PRO A 293 -0.73 5.18 -2.74
CA PRO A 293 -0.63 4.01 -1.88
C PRO A 293 -0.30 4.42 -0.45
N VAL A 294 -0.69 3.58 0.50
CA VAL A 294 -0.41 3.78 1.93
C VAL A 294 0.11 2.48 2.53
N ARG A 295 1.09 2.59 3.42
CA ARG A 295 1.46 1.48 4.29
C ARG A 295 0.63 1.61 5.56
N TRP A 296 -0.12 0.62 5.99
CA TRP A 296 -0.95 0.75 7.19
C TRP A 296 -0.99 -0.58 7.94
N LEU A 297 -0.74 -0.54 9.24
CA LEU A 297 -0.57 -1.72 10.10
C LEU A 297 0.52 -2.67 9.61
N GLY A 298 1.56 -2.11 8.99
CA GLY A 298 2.66 -2.90 8.42
C GLY A 298 2.37 -3.53 7.05
N GLU A 299 1.20 -3.30 6.47
CA GLU A 299 0.81 -3.81 5.15
C GLU A 299 0.78 -2.70 4.11
N LEU A 300 1.02 -3.03 2.84
CA LEU A 300 0.92 -2.09 1.74
C LEU A 300 -0.47 -2.16 1.11
N HIS A 301 -1.15 -1.03 1.02
CA HIS A 301 -2.44 -0.94 0.34
C HIS A 301 -2.37 0.03 -0.84
N PHE A 302 -2.86 -0.43 -1.98
CA PHE A 302 -3.00 0.36 -3.20
C PHE A 302 -4.40 0.93 -3.34
N PHE A 303 -4.49 2.12 -3.93
CA PHE A 303 -5.78 2.77 -4.15
C PHE A 303 -6.65 1.96 -5.11
N GLY A 304 -7.86 1.58 -4.70
CA GLY A 304 -8.72 0.70 -5.48
C GLY A 304 -8.81 -0.69 -4.88
N ALA A 305 -8.83 -1.72 -5.72
CA ALA A 305 -9.06 -3.11 -5.33
C ALA A 305 -7.77 -3.93 -5.49
N THR A 306 -7.42 -4.69 -4.46
CA THR A 306 -6.28 -5.62 -4.46
C THR A 306 -6.79 -7.01 -4.14
N GLU A 307 -6.41 -7.98 -4.97
CA GLU A 307 -6.68 -9.38 -4.70
C GLU A 307 -5.78 -9.83 -3.55
N HIS A 308 -6.35 -10.51 -2.57
CA HIS A 308 -5.65 -11.01 -1.40
C HIS A 308 -5.51 -12.53 -1.47
N ASP A 309 -4.30 -13.04 -1.25
CA ASP A 309 -3.98 -14.48 -1.27
C ASP A 309 -2.78 -14.79 -0.36
N ASP A 310 -3.03 -15.33 0.84
CA ASP A 310 -2.02 -15.69 1.86
C ASP A 310 -1.58 -17.17 1.86
#